data_AF-A0A9Q8EDD1-F1
#
_entry.id   AF-A0A9Q8EDD1-F1
#
_cell.length_a   1.000
_cell.length_b   1.000
_cell.length_c   1.000
_cell.angle_alpha   90.00
_cell.angle_beta   90.00
_cell.angle_gamma   90.00
#
_symmetry.space_group_name_H-M   'P 1'
#
loop_
_entity.id
_entity.type
_entity.pdbx_description
1 polymer ?
#
loop_
_entity_poly.entity_id
_entity_poly.type
_entity_poly.pdbx_seq_one_letter_code
_entity_poly.pdbx_strand_id
1 'polypeptide(L)'
;MSDKVNMKNIICIAGAYLATAIGSGFATGQEILQFFASQGYMGLIGALISMVLFSFLGAEVITRGRELKLKEPTRIYTFYCGKILGKFYEWFSPIFLFGILIVMISGAGSTLTEYYGINPYLGRVLMAVATLITVSMGLEKLVSILGRIGPVIAVFTIAVGLISLFKHFDGLSMVGEAMKNIEVTKASESPIVSGVIYNTLNIIVMIVFLTGMGASIESKKDAFWGGLLGGIVFMTAGIVMYLAMISDIGNLYMKEIPSLYLADNISPIVGVCFSVALILGIYTTAVPLLWSVTNRIVEDEHPKFKLVTTVIAILACIGGFLPFGKLVNILYPYTGYMGLLILVCMVYKAITCRKKSTQSQE
;
A
#
# COMPACT_ATOMS: atom_id res chain seq x y z
N MET A 1 9.77 1.39 -32.46
CA MET A 1 9.54 0.03 -31.93
C MET A 1 8.09 -0.05 -31.51
N SER A 2 7.31 -1.02 -31.99
CA SER A 2 5.88 -1.10 -31.66
C SER A 2 5.69 -1.29 -30.15
N ASP A 3 4.88 -0.45 -29.50
CA ASP A 3 4.37 -0.65 -28.14
C ASP A 3 3.53 -1.95 -28.08
N LYS A 4 4.20 -3.09 -28.13
CA LYS A 4 3.60 -4.41 -27.90
C LYS A 4 3.49 -4.61 -26.39
N VAL A 5 2.28 -4.96 -25.99
CA VAL A 5 1.92 -5.26 -24.60
C VAL A 5 2.66 -6.51 -24.17
N ASN A 6 3.44 -6.44 -23.08
CA ASN A 6 4.08 -7.61 -22.49
C ASN A 6 3.37 -7.99 -21.19
N MET A 7 2.59 -9.08 -21.23
CA MET A 7 1.79 -9.53 -20.09
C MET A 7 2.65 -9.85 -18.85
N LYS A 8 3.84 -10.41 -19.03
CA LYS A 8 4.74 -10.73 -17.93
C LYS A 8 5.22 -9.47 -17.20
N ASN A 9 5.54 -8.42 -17.97
CA ASN A 9 5.92 -7.13 -17.40
C ASN A 9 4.76 -6.51 -16.64
N ILE A 10 3.55 -6.53 -17.24
CA ILE A 10 2.35 -5.99 -16.61
C ILE A 10 2.05 -6.67 -15.28
N ILE A 11 2.11 -8.00 -15.21
CA ILE A 11 1.90 -8.76 -13.97
C ILE A 11 2.97 -8.39 -12.94
N CYS A 12 4.23 -8.25 -13.35
CA CYS A 12 5.32 -7.84 -12.44
C CYS A 12 5.10 -6.43 -11.87
N ILE A 13 4.76 -5.46 -12.73
CA ILE A 13 4.48 -4.07 -12.34
C ILE A 13 3.26 -3.99 -11.42
N ALA A 14 2.17 -4.65 -11.79
CA ALA A 14 0.95 -4.72 -10.99
C ALA A 14 1.23 -5.37 -9.63
N GLY A 15 2.01 -6.45 -9.63
CA GLY A 15 2.47 -7.14 -8.44
C GLY A 15 3.30 -6.25 -7.52
N ALA A 16 4.25 -5.48 -8.05
CA ALA A 16 5.07 -4.57 -7.25
C ALA A 16 4.24 -3.42 -6.70
N TYR A 17 3.30 -2.88 -7.49
CA TYR A 17 2.37 -1.86 -7.03
C TYR A 17 1.51 -2.38 -5.88
N LEU A 18 0.80 -3.49 -6.06
CA LEU A 18 -0.09 -4.02 -5.02
C LEU A 18 0.69 -4.46 -3.77
N ALA A 19 1.91 -5.00 -3.93
CA ALA A 19 2.80 -5.36 -2.83
C ALA A 19 3.19 -4.15 -1.98
N THR A 20 3.38 -2.99 -2.62
CA THR A 20 3.66 -1.72 -1.92
C THR A 20 2.41 -1.17 -1.19
N ALA A 21 1.22 -1.46 -1.70
CA ALA A 21 -0.05 -0.96 -1.17
C ALA A 21 -0.59 -1.76 0.03
N ILE A 22 -0.22 -3.04 0.17
CA ILE A 22 -0.78 -3.94 1.19
C ILE A 22 -0.49 -3.49 2.63
N GLY A 23 0.67 -2.89 2.90
CA GLY A 23 1.01 -2.34 4.22
C GLY A 23 0.81 -3.31 5.40
N SER A 24 0.89 -2.78 6.62
CA SER A 24 0.41 -3.51 7.80
C SER A 24 -1.10 -3.37 7.96
N GLY A 25 -1.68 -2.19 7.69
CA GLY A 25 -3.09 -1.91 7.97
C GLY A 25 -4.08 -2.68 7.10
N PHE A 26 -3.80 -2.84 5.80
CA PHE A 26 -4.61 -3.70 4.94
C PHE A 26 -4.34 -5.18 5.21
N ALA A 27 -3.08 -5.58 5.43
CA ALA A 27 -2.74 -6.97 5.76
C ALA A 27 -3.42 -7.48 7.04
N THR A 28 -3.47 -6.66 8.10
CA THR A 28 -4.20 -7.00 9.34
C THR A 28 -5.72 -6.90 9.18
N GLY A 29 -6.19 -6.21 8.14
CA GLY A 29 -7.61 -5.96 7.91
C GLY A 29 -8.17 -4.78 8.71
N GLN A 30 -7.35 -4.08 9.50
CA GLN A 30 -7.78 -2.91 10.27
C GLN A 30 -8.24 -1.76 9.39
N GLU A 31 -7.53 -1.50 8.29
CA GLU A 31 -7.96 -0.48 7.33
C GLU A 31 -9.29 -0.86 6.67
N ILE A 32 -9.44 -2.11 6.23
CA ILE A 32 -10.66 -2.58 5.59
C ILE A 32 -11.85 -2.48 6.56
N LEU A 33 -11.63 -2.83 7.83
CA LEU A 33 -12.63 -2.70 8.89
C LEU A 33 -13.04 -1.24 9.09
N GLN A 34 -12.09 -0.32 9.29
CA GLN A 34 -12.37 1.07 9.64
C GLN A 34 -12.90 1.91 8.46
N PHE A 35 -12.42 1.65 7.24
CA PHE A 35 -12.80 2.42 6.05
C PHE A 35 -14.06 1.88 5.35
N PHE A 36 -14.32 0.57 5.42
CA PHE A 36 -15.42 -0.04 4.67
C PHE A 36 -16.37 -0.83 5.55
N ALA A 37 -15.91 -1.83 6.31
CA ALA A 37 -16.81 -2.73 7.03
C ALA A 37 -17.59 -2.03 8.16
N SER A 38 -17.01 -0.99 8.77
CA SER A 38 -17.62 -0.12 9.78
C SER A 38 -18.87 0.63 9.30
N GLN A 39 -19.14 0.62 7.99
CA GLN A 39 -20.32 1.22 7.36
C GLN A 39 -21.35 0.19 6.90
N GLY A 40 -21.17 -1.09 7.25
CA GLY A 40 -22.02 -2.18 6.77
C GLY A 40 -22.06 -2.20 5.25
N TYR A 41 -23.24 -2.44 4.66
CA TYR A 41 -23.41 -2.54 3.20
C TYR A 41 -22.93 -1.31 2.42
N MET A 42 -23.05 -0.12 3.00
CA MET A 42 -22.67 1.13 2.34
C MET A 42 -21.17 1.26 2.12
N GLY A 43 -20.36 0.50 2.88
CA GLY A 43 -18.91 0.41 2.70
C GLY A 43 -18.49 0.00 1.29
N LEU A 44 -19.33 -0.76 0.58
CA LEU A 44 -19.07 -1.15 -0.80
C LEU A 44 -18.92 0.05 -1.75
N ILE A 45 -19.68 1.13 -1.52
CA ILE A 45 -19.58 2.36 -2.32
C ILE A 45 -18.19 2.98 -2.15
N GLY A 46 -17.73 3.11 -0.91
CA GLY A 46 -16.39 3.62 -0.59
C GLY A 46 -15.28 2.75 -1.17
N ALA A 47 -15.44 1.43 -1.12
CA ALA A 47 -14.48 0.48 -1.67
C ALA A 47 -14.40 0.55 -3.20
N LEU A 48 -15.53 0.71 -3.90
CA LEU A 48 -15.57 0.91 -5.35
C LEU A 48 -14.97 2.25 -5.77
N ILE A 49 -15.21 3.33 -5.03
CA ILE A 49 -14.56 4.62 -5.25
C ILE A 49 -13.04 4.48 -5.10
N SER A 50 -12.60 3.79 -4.05
CA SER A 50 -11.18 3.50 -3.84
C SER A 50 -10.60 2.73 -5.02
N MET A 51 -11.29 1.70 -5.52
CA MET A 51 -10.87 0.94 -6.71
C MET A 51 -10.61 1.86 -7.90
N VAL A 52 -11.56 2.73 -8.24
CA VAL A 52 -11.40 3.67 -9.34
C VAL A 52 -10.19 4.58 -9.12
N LEU A 53 -10.01 5.12 -7.91
CA LEU A 53 -8.91 6.03 -7.59
C LEU A 53 -7.54 5.34 -7.60
N PHE A 54 -7.39 4.17 -6.97
CA PHE A 54 -6.14 3.41 -6.98
C PHE A 54 -5.76 3.01 -8.40
N SER A 55 -6.71 2.49 -9.19
CA SER A 55 -6.46 2.13 -10.59
C SER A 55 -6.06 3.33 -11.45
N PHE A 56 -6.77 4.45 -11.33
CA PHE A 56 -6.48 5.66 -12.10
C PHE A 56 -5.11 6.25 -11.72
N LEU A 57 -4.85 6.44 -10.43
CA LEU A 57 -3.63 7.09 -9.96
C LEU A 57 -2.41 6.20 -10.12
N GLY A 58 -2.55 4.89 -9.90
CA GLY A 58 -1.49 3.92 -10.17
C GLY A 58 -1.06 3.97 -11.64
N ALA A 59 -2.02 3.96 -12.56
CA ALA A 59 -1.76 4.11 -13.99
C ALA A 59 -1.10 5.46 -14.32
N GLU A 60 -1.62 6.58 -13.79
CA GLU A 60 -1.06 7.92 -14.04
C GLU A 60 0.37 8.04 -13.50
N VAL A 61 0.63 7.65 -12.25
CA VAL A 61 1.95 7.80 -11.62
C VAL A 61 3.02 6.97 -12.32
N ILE A 62 2.76 5.68 -12.58
CA ILE A 62 3.74 4.80 -13.22
C ILE A 62 3.99 5.26 -14.67
N THR A 63 2.93 5.60 -15.41
CA THR A 63 3.06 6.12 -16.77
C THR A 63 3.84 7.42 -16.79
N ARG A 64 3.60 8.32 -15.82
CA ARG A 64 4.30 9.60 -15.75
C ARG A 64 5.75 9.45 -15.31
N GLY A 65 6.04 8.51 -14.40
CA GLY A 65 7.41 8.11 -14.06
C GLY A 65 8.17 7.66 -15.31
N ARG A 66 7.54 6.84 -16.16
CA ARG A 66 8.09 6.41 -17.46
C ARG A 66 8.34 7.56 -18.43
N GLU A 67 7.41 8.50 -18.52
CA GLU A 67 7.52 9.64 -19.44
C GLU A 67 8.59 10.64 -19.00
N LEU A 68 8.67 10.93 -17.71
CA LEU A 68 9.57 11.97 -17.18
C LEU A 68 10.97 11.46 -16.89
N LYS A 69 11.15 10.14 -16.65
CA LYS A 69 12.44 9.52 -16.30
C LYS A 69 13.23 10.33 -15.27
N LEU A 70 12.56 10.70 -14.19
CA LEU A 70 13.15 11.54 -13.15
C LEU A 70 14.27 10.76 -12.46
N LYS A 71 15.50 11.30 -12.49
CA LYS A 71 16.62 10.77 -11.68
C LYS A 71 16.31 10.76 -10.19
N GLU A 72 15.57 11.78 -9.75
CA GLU A 72 15.07 11.95 -8.40
C GLU A 72 13.54 11.83 -8.43
N PRO A 73 12.95 10.67 -8.10
CA PRO A 73 11.52 10.41 -8.21
C PRO A 73 10.65 11.34 -7.36
N THR A 74 11.17 11.90 -6.26
CA THR A 74 10.44 12.90 -5.44
C THR A 74 10.09 14.16 -6.23
N ARG A 75 10.82 14.48 -7.31
CA ARG A 75 10.48 15.61 -8.19
C ARG A 75 9.14 15.49 -8.89
N ILE A 76 8.51 14.30 -8.82
CA ILE A 76 7.13 14.11 -9.27
C ILE A 76 6.16 15.03 -8.53
N TYR A 77 6.46 15.40 -7.28
CA TYR A 77 5.63 16.34 -6.53
C TYR A 77 5.64 17.74 -7.16
N THR A 78 6.79 18.24 -7.62
CA THR A 78 6.84 19.52 -8.35
C THR A 78 6.12 19.45 -9.69
N PHE A 79 6.12 18.29 -10.36
CA PHE A 79 5.34 18.10 -11.57
C PHE A 79 3.82 18.26 -11.32
N TYR A 80 3.29 17.59 -10.28
CA TYR A 80 1.87 17.61 -9.95
C TYR A 80 1.42 18.91 -9.26
N CYS A 81 2.14 19.35 -8.23
CA CYS A 81 1.72 20.41 -7.31
C CYS A 81 2.33 21.78 -7.62
N GLY A 82 3.21 21.87 -8.63
CA GLY A 82 3.92 23.10 -8.97
C GLY A 82 5.09 23.42 -8.02
N LYS A 83 5.75 24.56 -8.25
CA LYS A 83 7.06 24.88 -7.63
C LYS A 83 7.03 25.03 -6.11
N ILE A 84 5.97 25.62 -5.55
CA ILE A 84 5.90 25.93 -4.11
C ILE A 84 5.49 24.67 -3.35
N LEU A 85 4.27 24.20 -3.58
CA LEU A 85 3.70 23.04 -2.88
C LEU A 85 4.47 21.76 -3.21
N GLY A 86 4.92 21.57 -4.45
CA GLY A 86 5.71 20.40 -4.82
C GLY A 86 7.07 20.34 -4.13
N LYS A 87 7.78 21.48 -4.00
CA LYS A 87 9.05 21.53 -3.29
C LYS A 87 8.89 21.27 -1.79
N PHE A 88 7.77 21.66 -1.20
CA PHE A 88 7.42 21.25 0.15
C PHE A 88 7.33 19.70 0.25
N TYR A 89 6.59 19.04 -0.65
CA TYR A 89 6.46 17.57 -0.64
C TYR A 89 7.77 16.84 -0.96
N GLU A 90 8.63 17.38 -1.82
CA GLU A 90 9.95 16.82 -2.10
C GLU A 90 10.84 16.66 -0.86
N TRP A 91 10.66 17.51 0.15
CA TRP A 91 11.36 17.45 1.43
C TRP A 91 10.57 16.72 2.50
N PHE A 92 9.27 16.99 2.58
CA PHE A 92 8.40 16.37 3.56
C PHE A 92 8.24 14.87 3.35
N SER A 93 7.98 14.43 2.11
CA SER A 93 7.67 13.03 1.82
C SER A 93 8.78 12.07 2.27
N PRO A 94 10.08 12.27 1.94
CA PRO A 94 11.13 11.37 2.43
C PRO A 94 11.20 11.24 3.96
N ILE A 95 11.01 12.33 4.70
CA ILE A 95 10.98 12.32 6.17
C ILE A 95 9.77 11.51 6.65
N PHE A 96 8.62 11.74 6.02
CA PHE A 96 7.39 11.03 6.32
C PHE A 96 7.50 9.52 6.01
N LEU A 97 8.04 9.15 4.85
CA LEU A 97 8.28 7.77 4.43
C LEU A 97 9.25 7.05 5.36
N PHE A 98 10.26 7.75 5.88
CA PHE A 98 11.15 7.22 6.91
C PHE A 98 10.39 6.93 8.22
N GLY A 99 9.46 7.80 8.61
CA GLY A 99 8.55 7.55 9.72
C GLY A 99 7.70 6.29 9.50
N ILE A 100 7.11 6.13 8.31
CA ILE A 100 6.33 4.93 7.99
C ILE A 100 7.23 3.67 7.96
N LEU A 101 8.47 3.77 7.49
CA LEU A 101 9.42 2.65 7.55
C LEU A 101 9.67 2.21 9.00
N ILE A 102 9.84 3.15 9.93
CA ILE A 102 9.94 2.87 11.36
C ILE A 102 8.69 2.14 11.88
N VAL A 103 7.49 2.58 11.47
CA VAL A 103 6.22 1.93 11.80
C VAL A 103 6.19 0.49 11.27
N MET A 104 6.61 0.25 10.03
CA MET A 104 6.64 -1.10 9.44
C MET A 104 7.59 -2.02 10.19
N ILE A 105 8.80 -1.56 10.53
CA ILE A 105 9.76 -2.37 11.30
C ILE A 105 9.22 -2.69 12.70
N SER A 106 8.65 -1.70 13.39
CA SER A 106 8.04 -1.90 14.72
C SER A 106 6.85 -2.87 14.65
N GLY A 107 5.98 -2.69 13.64
CA GLY A 107 4.81 -3.52 13.38
C GLY A 107 5.18 -4.97 13.11
N ALA A 108 6.21 -5.22 12.29
CA ALA A 108 6.71 -6.57 12.03
C ALA A 108 7.16 -7.28 13.32
N GLY A 109 7.86 -6.56 14.21
CA GLY A 109 8.25 -7.09 15.52
C GLY A 109 7.05 -7.46 16.38
N SER A 110 6.08 -6.55 16.50
CA SER A 110 4.85 -6.78 17.27
C SER A 110 4.07 -7.98 16.73
N THR A 111 3.86 -8.05 15.43
CA THR A 111 3.20 -9.18 14.75
C THR A 111 3.92 -10.51 15.01
N LEU A 112 5.24 -10.56 14.86
CA LEU A 112 6.00 -11.79 15.11
C LEU A 112 5.94 -12.24 16.58
N THR A 113 5.91 -11.29 17.52
CA THR A 113 5.74 -11.58 18.94
C THR A 113 4.35 -12.11 19.24
N GLU A 114 3.31 -11.47 18.71
CA GLU A 114 1.93 -11.86 18.93
C GLU A 114 1.64 -13.28 18.41
N TYR A 115 2.19 -13.63 17.24
CA TYR A 115 1.90 -14.92 16.60
C TYR A 115 2.81 -16.07 17.00
N TYR A 116 4.10 -15.80 17.10
CA TYR A 116 5.10 -16.86 17.29
C TYR A 116 5.79 -16.77 18.65
N GLY A 117 5.42 -15.81 19.51
CA GLY A 117 6.11 -15.55 20.77
C GLY A 117 7.55 -15.10 20.59
N ILE A 118 7.95 -14.70 19.37
CA ILE A 118 9.32 -14.28 19.07
C ILE A 118 9.62 -12.97 19.80
N ASN A 119 10.83 -12.81 20.31
CA ASN A 119 11.26 -11.56 20.92
C ASN A 119 11.04 -10.37 19.93
N PRO A 120 10.35 -9.30 20.35
CA PRO A 120 9.99 -8.20 19.45
C PRO A 120 11.23 -7.49 18.85
N TYR A 121 12.32 -7.40 19.59
CA TYR A 121 13.58 -6.82 19.08
C TYR A 121 14.18 -7.67 17.96
N LEU A 122 14.13 -9.00 18.10
CA LEU A 122 14.59 -9.90 17.06
C LEU A 122 13.73 -9.77 15.80
N GLY A 123 12.40 -9.72 15.93
CA GLY A 123 11.50 -9.53 14.79
C GLY A 123 11.75 -8.22 14.04
N ARG A 124 12.01 -7.12 14.76
CA ARG A 124 12.40 -5.81 14.20
C ARG A 124 13.71 -5.88 13.43
N VAL A 125 14.74 -6.49 14.03
CA VAL A 125 16.06 -6.65 13.38
C VAL A 125 15.95 -7.51 12.12
N LEU A 126 15.21 -8.64 12.18
CA LEU A 126 15.00 -9.51 11.03
C LEU A 126 14.32 -8.75 9.88
N MET A 127 13.28 -7.97 10.17
CA MET A 127 12.59 -7.14 9.17
C MET A 127 13.53 -6.10 8.56
N ALA A 128 14.31 -5.39 9.38
CA ALA A 128 15.26 -4.39 8.91
C ALA A 128 16.35 -5.00 8.01
N VAL A 129 16.88 -6.17 8.39
CA VAL A 129 17.90 -6.90 7.61
C VAL A 129 17.32 -7.39 6.29
N ALA A 130 16.14 -8.02 6.30
CA ALA A 130 15.48 -8.47 5.07
C ALA A 130 15.22 -7.32 4.10
N THR A 131 14.76 -6.19 4.64
CA THR A 131 14.52 -4.96 3.87
C THR A 131 15.83 -4.43 3.27
N LEU A 132 16.89 -4.33 4.08
CA LEU A 132 18.21 -3.87 3.66
C LEU A 132 18.80 -4.74 2.54
N ILE A 133 18.75 -6.07 2.69
CA ILE A 133 19.25 -7.00 1.68
C ILE A 133 18.57 -6.73 0.34
N THR A 134 17.25 -6.61 0.36
CA THR A 134 16.44 -6.43 -0.86
C THR A 134 16.75 -5.11 -1.55
N VAL A 135 16.79 -4.01 -0.81
CA VAL A 135 17.09 -2.68 -1.38
C VAL A 135 18.54 -2.63 -1.89
N SER A 136 19.46 -3.32 -1.23
CA SER A 136 20.87 -3.40 -1.67
C SER A 136 21.08 -4.16 -2.99
N MET A 137 20.06 -4.87 -3.49
CA MET A 137 20.08 -5.54 -4.81
C MET A 137 19.77 -4.60 -5.97
N GLY A 138 19.37 -3.35 -5.70
CA GLY A 138 18.99 -2.35 -6.70
C GLY A 138 17.51 -2.41 -7.11
N LEU A 139 17.04 -1.33 -7.77
CA LEU A 139 15.63 -1.13 -8.09
C LEU A 139 15.02 -2.26 -8.92
N GLU A 140 15.71 -2.76 -9.95
CA GLU A 140 15.19 -3.81 -10.83
C GLU A 140 14.92 -5.12 -10.09
N LYS A 141 15.87 -5.56 -9.26
CA LYS A 141 15.73 -6.77 -8.44
C LYS A 141 14.65 -6.61 -7.40
N LEU A 142 14.59 -5.45 -6.75
CA LEU A 142 13.55 -5.08 -5.81
C LEU A 142 12.17 -5.22 -6.46
N VAL A 143 11.93 -4.56 -7.61
CA VAL A 143 10.66 -4.64 -8.34
C VAL A 143 10.34 -6.08 -8.74
N SER A 144 11.33 -6.86 -9.19
CA SER A 144 11.11 -8.27 -9.53
C SER A 144 10.75 -9.14 -8.32
N ILE A 145 11.23 -8.83 -7.11
CA ILE A 145 10.89 -9.58 -5.89
C ILE A 145 9.46 -9.23 -5.48
N LEU A 146 9.15 -7.95 -5.39
CA LEU A 146 7.80 -7.47 -5.03
C LEU A 146 6.76 -7.93 -6.06
N GLY A 147 7.10 -7.88 -7.35
CA GLY A 147 6.25 -8.32 -8.46
C GLY A 147 5.88 -9.81 -8.42
N ARG A 148 6.62 -10.64 -7.66
CA ARG A 148 6.30 -12.05 -7.44
C ARG A 148 5.55 -12.27 -6.13
N ILE A 149 5.95 -11.58 -5.07
CA ILE A 149 5.33 -11.72 -3.75
C ILE A 149 3.91 -11.13 -3.75
N GLY A 150 3.71 -9.96 -4.37
CA GLY A 150 2.43 -9.26 -4.41
C GLY A 150 1.28 -10.15 -4.89
N PRO A 151 1.34 -10.71 -6.12
CA PRO A 151 0.27 -11.55 -6.64
C PRO A 151 -0.02 -12.77 -5.76
N VAL A 152 1.00 -13.36 -5.12
CA VAL A 152 0.82 -14.47 -4.18
C VAL A 152 0.01 -14.03 -2.95
N ILE A 153 0.36 -12.88 -2.35
CA ILE A 153 -0.42 -12.32 -1.23
C ILE A 153 -1.86 -12.04 -1.67
N ALA A 154 -2.05 -11.36 -2.82
CA ALA A 154 -3.39 -11.02 -3.30
C ALA A 154 -4.27 -12.25 -3.55
N VAL A 155 -3.75 -13.27 -4.23
CA VAL A 155 -4.48 -14.53 -4.47
C VAL A 155 -4.83 -15.20 -3.14
N PHE A 156 -3.89 -15.25 -2.20
CA PHE A 156 -4.12 -15.87 -0.91
C PHE A 156 -5.15 -15.11 -0.07
N THR A 157 -5.08 -13.78 -0.03
CA THR A 157 -6.07 -12.91 0.64
C THR A 157 -7.46 -13.06 0.01
N ILE A 158 -7.56 -13.09 -1.32
CA ILE A 158 -8.84 -13.32 -2.01
C ILE A 158 -9.39 -14.70 -1.67
N ALA A 159 -8.56 -15.75 -1.67
CA ALA A 159 -8.99 -17.10 -1.35
C ALA A 159 -9.54 -17.20 0.08
N VAL A 160 -8.81 -16.66 1.07
CA VAL A 160 -9.27 -16.62 2.47
C VAL A 160 -10.58 -15.84 2.58
N GLY A 161 -10.67 -14.63 2.02
CA GLY A 161 -11.89 -13.85 2.10
C GLY A 161 -13.10 -14.53 1.43
N LEU A 162 -12.92 -15.17 0.26
CA LEU A 162 -14.00 -15.92 -0.38
C LEU A 162 -14.44 -17.13 0.45
N ILE A 163 -13.51 -17.93 0.98
CA ILE A 163 -13.85 -19.10 1.79
C ILE A 163 -14.58 -18.67 3.07
N SER A 164 -14.10 -17.64 3.77
CA SER A 164 -14.75 -17.11 4.96
C SER A 164 -16.13 -16.52 4.66
N LEU A 165 -16.26 -15.79 3.55
CA LEU A 165 -17.55 -15.25 3.10
C LEU A 165 -18.57 -16.36 2.83
N PHE A 166 -18.18 -17.44 2.16
CA PHE A 166 -19.08 -18.56 1.89
C PHE A 166 -19.45 -19.35 3.15
N LYS A 167 -18.53 -19.45 4.14
CA LYS A 167 -18.83 -20.06 5.44
C LYS A 167 -19.86 -19.27 6.26
N HIS A 168 -19.85 -17.95 6.16
CA HIS A 168 -20.72 -17.05 6.92
C HIS A 168 -21.73 -16.31 6.02
N PHE A 169 -22.10 -16.91 4.89
CA PHE A 169 -22.88 -16.24 3.86
C PHE A 169 -24.24 -15.73 4.37
N ASP A 170 -24.89 -16.51 5.24
CA ASP A 170 -26.17 -16.15 5.87
C ASP A 170 -26.06 -14.87 6.72
N GLY A 171 -24.88 -14.62 7.31
CA GLY A 171 -24.61 -13.42 8.10
C GLY A 171 -24.67 -12.13 7.29
N LEU A 172 -24.52 -12.19 5.96
CA LEU A 172 -24.75 -11.04 5.09
C LEU A 172 -26.18 -10.51 5.18
N SER A 173 -27.18 -11.33 5.49
CA SER A 173 -28.57 -10.86 5.65
C SER A 173 -28.79 -10.12 6.98
N MET A 174 -27.93 -10.35 7.97
CA MET A 174 -28.05 -9.83 9.33
C MET A 174 -27.20 -8.58 9.60
N VAL A 175 -26.36 -8.15 8.65
CA VAL A 175 -25.45 -7.01 8.82
C VAL A 175 -26.20 -5.76 9.28
N GLY A 176 -27.35 -5.46 8.68
CA GLY A 176 -28.13 -4.28 9.06
C GLY A 176 -28.61 -4.28 10.51
N GLU A 177 -28.86 -5.44 11.10
CA GLU A 177 -29.22 -5.58 12.51
C GLU A 177 -27.97 -5.58 13.40
N ALA A 178 -26.94 -6.33 13.04
CA ALA A 178 -25.67 -6.37 13.77
C ALA A 178 -25.07 -4.96 13.93
N MET A 179 -25.06 -4.17 12.86
CA MET A 179 -24.53 -2.80 12.83
C MET A 179 -25.28 -1.81 13.73
N LYS A 180 -26.51 -2.11 14.20
CA LYS A 180 -27.23 -1.25 15.16
C LYS A 180 -26.74 -1.43 16.59
N ASN A 181 -26.17 -2.59 16.89
CA ASN A 181 -25.82 -3.02 18.24
C ASN A 181 -24.31 -2.98 18.50
N ILE A 182 -23.51 -2.60 17.51
CA ILE A 182 -22.05 -2.51 17.61
C ILE A 182 -21.58 -1.10 17.27
N GLU A 183 -20.52 -0.67 17.96
CA GLU A 183 -19.82 0.57 17.67
C GLU A 183 -18.43 0.23 17.16
N VAL A 184 -18.16 0.59 15.89
CA VAL A 184 -16.88 0.34 15.23
C VAL A 184 -16.26 1.68 14.91
N THR A 185 -14.95 1.83 15.17
CA THR A 185 -14.21 3.03 14.79
C THR A 185 -14.30 3.24 13.28
N LYS A 186 -14.87 4.37 12.86
CA LYS A 186 -15.01 4.76 11.45
C LYS A 186 -13.93 5.76 11.07
N ALA A 187 -13.39 5.61 9.86
CA ALA A 187 -12.55 6.65 9.27
C ALA A 187 -13.36 7.89 8.85
N SER A 188 -14.63 7.70 8.46
CA SER A 188 -15.57 8.77 8.13
C SER A 188 -17.01 8.26 8.21
N GLU A 189 -17.95 9.15 8.54
CA GLU A 189 -19.39 8.85 8.48
C GLU A 189 -19.90 8.72 7.04
N SER A 190 -19.21 9.31 6.06
CA SER A 190 -19.59 9.22 4.65
C SER A 190 -18.80 8.12 3.93
N PRO A 191 -19.46 7.15 3.28
CA PRO A 191 -18.78 6.11 2.48
C PRO A 191 -17.94 6.67 1.35
N ILE A 192 -18.43 7.73 0.73
CA ILE A 192 -17.74 8.42 -0.36
C ILE A 192 -16.44 9.04 0.17
N VAL A 193 -16.53 9.77 1.27
CA VAL A 193 -15.36 10.42 1.90
C VAL A 193 -14.38 9.36 2.39
N SER A 194 -14.86 8.28 2.99
CA SER A 194 -14.02 7.15 3.42
C SER A 194 -13.21 6.57 2.26
N GLY A 195 -13.85 6.30 1.12
CA GLY A 195 -13.17 5.79 -0.08
C GLY A 195 -12.13 6.75 -0.66
N VAL A 196 -12.42 8.05 -0.67
CA VAL A 196 -11.46 9.07 -1.09
C VAL A 196 -10.27 9.12 -0.13
N ILE A 197 -10.52 9.21 1.18
CA ILE A 197 -9.46 9.31 2.19
C ILE A 197 -8.58 8.06 2.17
N TYR A 198 -9.17 6.86 2.04
CA TYR A 198 -8.40 5.62 2.00
C TYR A 198 -7.30 5.63 0.93
N ASN A 199 -7.63 6.15 -0.26
CA ASN A 199 -6.66 6.35 -1.32
C ASN A 199 -5.60 7.40 -0.97
N THR A 200 -6.00 8.54 -0.38
CA THR A 200 -5.06 9.62 -0.01
C THR A 200 -3.99 9.19 0.99
N LEU A 201 -4.35 8.31 1.92
CA LEU A 201 -3.42 7.76 2.92
C LEU A 201 -2.31 6.92 2.26
N ASN A 202 -2.68 6.18 1.22
CA ASN A 202 -1.79 5.26 0.54
C ASN A 202 -0.98 5.95 -0.57
N ILE A 203 -1.55 6.92 -1.29
CA ILE A 203 -0.86 7.50 -2.45
C ILE A 203 0.45 8.20 -2.07
N ILE A 204 0.49 8.88 -0.91
CA ILE A 204 1.71 9.55 -0.43
C ILE A 204 2.83 8.55 -0.11
N VAL A 205 2.45 7.34 0.32
CA VAL A 205 3.37 6.23 0.62
C VAL A 205 3.96 5.64 -0.65
N MET A 206 3.15 5.53 -1.70
CA MET A 206 3.52 4.78 -2.91
C MET A 206 4.12 5.66 -4.02
N ILE A 207 3.73 6.93 -4.12
CA ILE A 207 3.99 7.77 -5.31
C ILE A 207 5.47 7.86 -5.71
N VAL A 208 6.38 7.95 -4.73
CA VAL A 208 7.82 8.06 -4.99
C VAL A 208 8.36 6.76 -5.60
N PHE A 209 8.03 5.62 -4.98
CA PHE A 209 8.44 4.32 -5.49
C PHE A 209 7.83 4.00 -6.86
N LEU A 210 6.52 4.23 -7.04
CA LEU A 210 5.85 3.99 -8.31
C LEU A 210 6.40 4.86 -9.44
N THR A 211 6.80 6.10 -9.13
CA THR A 211 7.48 6.98 -10.09
C THR A 211 8.84 6.40 -10.47
N GLY A 212 9.63 5.99 -9.49
CA GLY A 212 10.95 5.38 -9.69
C GLY A 212 10.89 4.11 -10.54
N MET A 213 9.99 3.20 -10.18
CA MET A 213 9.69 2.00 -10.97
C MET A 213 9.20 2.36 -12.39
N GLY A 214 8.38 3.40 -12.52
CA GLY A 214 7.94 3.90 -13.83
C GLY A 214 9.12 4.29 -14.73
N ALA A 215 10.12 4.96 -14.19
CA ALA A 215 11.26 5.47 -14.95
C ALA A 215 12.10 4.37 -15.64
N SER A 216 12.09 3.14 -15.10
CA SER A 216 12.78 1.98 -15.67
C SER A 216 11.94 1.19 -16.69
N ILE A 217 10.67 1.56 -16.93
CA ILE A 217 9.80 0.86 -17.88
C ILE A 217 9.98 1.43 -19.29
N GLU A 218 10.17 0.55 -20.28
CA GLU A 218 10.30 0.97 -21.68
C GLU A 218 8.94 1.28 -22.32
N SER A 219 7.99 0.34 -22.23
CA SER A 219 6.68 0.38 -22.87
C SER A 219 5.69 1.24 -22.09
N LYS A 220 5.12 2.26 -22.74
CA LYS A 220 4.07 3.09 -22.13
C LYS A 220 2.81 2.29 -21.82
N LYS A 221 2.48 1.29 -22.66
CA LYS A 221 1.32 0.43 -22.44
C LYS A 221 1.52 -0.49 -21.23
N ASP A 222 2.73 -1.02 -21.04
CA ASP A 222 3.04 -1.87 -19.88
C ASP A 222 2.93 -1.06 -18.58
N ALA A 223 3.43 0.19 -18.58
CA ALA A 223 3.29 1.12 -17.46
C ALA A 223 1.82 1.41 -17.13
N PHE A 224 1.01 1.74 -18.13
CA PHE A 224 -0.41 2.03 -17.95
C PHE A 224 -1.20 0.83 -17.42
N TRP A 225 -1.09 -0.33 -18.08
CA TRP A 225 -1.84 -1.53 -17.69
C TRP A 225 -1.34 -2.13 -16.39
N GLY A 226 -0.03 -2.08 -16.11
CA GLY A 226 0.54 -2.48 -14.83
C GLY A 226 -0.01 -1.65 -13.67
N GLY A 227 -0.07 -0.32 -13.83
CA GLY A 227 -0.67 0.56 -12.84
C GLY A 227 -2.18 0.35 -12.67
N LEU A 228 -2.92 0.23 -13.78
CA LEU A 228 -4.36 0.01 -13.74
C LEU A 228 -4.71 -1.31 -13.02
N LEU A 229 -4.09 -2.41 -13.43
CA LEU A 229 -4.35 -3.74 -12.88
C LEU A 229 -3.89 -3.86 -11.42
N GLY A 230 -2.76 -3.26 -11.04
CA GLY A 230 -2.32 -3.29 -9.65
C GLY A 230 -3.36 -2.67 -8.71
N GLY A 231 -3.98 -1.55 -9.11
CA GLY A 231 -5.05 -0.91 -8.32
C GLY A 231 -6.34 -1.74 -8.29
N ILE A 232 -6.72 -2.35 -9.42
CA ILE A 232 -7.92 -3.22 -9.49
C ILE A 232 -7.74 -4.44 -8.58
N VAL A 233 -6.60 -5.14 -8.70
CA VAL A 233 -6.34 -6.37 -7.94
C VAL A 233 -6.23 -6.08 -6.45
N PHE A 234 -5.52 -5.00 -6.08
CA PHE A 234 -5.42 -4.55 -4.69
C PHE A 234 -6.81 -4.32 -4.07
N MET A 235 -7.65 -3.52 -4.73
CA MET A 235 -8.98 -3.22 -4.20
C MET A 235 -9.96 -4.39 -4.34
N THR A 236 -9.76 -5.32 -5.27
CA THR A 236 -10.55 -6.56 -5.34
C THR A 236 -10.27 -7.42 -4.11
N ALA A 237 -9.00 -7.60 -3.73
CA ALA A 237 -8.65 -8.27 -2.48
C ALA A 237 -9.26 -7.56 -1.27
N GLY A 238 -9.22 -6.23 -1.25
CA GLY A 238 -9.86 -5.42 -0.20
C GLY A 238 -11.38 -5.60 -0.12
N ILE A 239 -12.09 -5.59 -1.26
CA ILE A 239 -13.55 -5.76 -1.33
C ILE A 239 -13.96 -7.17 -0.88
N VAL A 240 -13.24 -8.21 -1.34
CA VAL A 240 -13.53 -9.58 -0.93
C VAL A 240 -13.35 -9.75 0.58
N MET A 241 -12.27 -9.20 1.14
CA MET A 241 -12.06 -9.19 2.59
C MET A 241 -13.12 -8.36 3.33
N TYR A 242 -13.52 -7.21 2.79
CA TYR A 242 -14.62 -6.40 3.34
C TYR A 242 -15.93 -7.21 3.42
N LEU A 243 -16.29 -7.91 2.34
CA LEU A 243 -17.49 -8.75 2.32
C LEU A 243 -17.41 -9.87 3.35
N ALA A 244 -16.27 -10.53 3.46
CA ALA A 244 -16.03 -11.55 4.48
C ALA A 244 -16.15 -10.95 5.91
N MET A 245 -15.61 -9.76 6.14
CA MET A 245 -15.69 -9.10 7.43
C MET A 245 -17.10 -8.72 7.84
N ILE A 246 -17.89 -8.14 6.93
CA ILE A 246 -19.27 -7.78 7.26
C ILE A 246 -20.14 -9.02 7.50
N SER A 247 -19.84 -10.14 6.84
CA SER A 247 -20.60 -11.39 7.02
C SER A 247 -20.48 -11.98 8.43
N ASP A 248 -19.44 -11.63 9.19
CA ASP A 248 -19.23 -12.06 10.58
C ASP A 248 -18.90 -10.88 11.51
N ILE A 249 -19.45 -9.69 11.21
CA ILE A 249 -19.05 -8.45 11.87
C ILE A 249 -19.26 -8.46 13.39
N GLY A 250 -20.29 -9.17 13.86
CA GLY A 250 -20.63 -9.27 15.28
C GLY A 250 -19.53 -9.92 16.14
N ASN A 251 -18.74 -10.83 15.57
CA ASN A 251 -17.62 -11.48 16.25
C ASN A 251 -16.27 -10.81 15.94
N LEU A 252 -16.19 -10.11 14.81
CA LEU A 252 -14.95 -9.64 14.22
C LEU A 252 -14.58 -8.20 14.61
N TYR A 253 -15.55 -7.33 14.92
CA TYR A 253 -15.31 -5.87 15.06
C TYR A 253 -14.34 -5.47 16.18
N MET A 254 -14.16 -6.29 17.21
CA MET A 254 -13.23 -6.05 18.33
C MET A 254 -11.87 -6.74 18.15
N LYS A 255 -11.65 -7.44 17.03
CA LYS A 255 -10.40 -8.17 16.80
C LYS A 255 -9.29 -7.19 16.41
N GLU A 256 -8.12 -7.36 17.00
CA GLU A 256 -6.92 -6.57 16.67
C GLU A 256 -6.41 -6.89 15.25
N ILE A 257 -6.54 -8.16 14.83
CA ILE A 257 -6.16 -8.61 13.47
C ILE A 257 -7.34 -9.36 12.83
N PRO A 258 -8.36 -8.63 12.35
CA PRO A 258 -9.58 -9.21 11.80
C PRO A 258 -9.36 -10.19 10.64
N SER A 259 -8.39 -9.91 9.77
CA SER A 259 -8.10 -10.75 8.60
C SER A 259 -7.58 -12.13 9.01
N LEU A 260 -6.79 -12.21 10.08
CA LEU A 260 -6.33 -13.49 10.59
C LEU A 260 -7.45 -14.25 11.28
N TYR A 261 -8.29 -13.58 12.06
CA TYR A 261 -9.45 -14.24 12.68
C TYR A 261 -10.29 -14.99 11.64
N LEU A 262 -10.52 -14.38 10.47
CA LEU A 262 -11.18 -15.05 9.34
C LEU A 262 -10.40 -16.27 8.83
N ALA A 263 -9.07 -16.20 8.75
CA ALA A 263 -8.20 -17.30 8.33
C ALA A 263 -8.16 -18.46 9.34
N ASP A 264 -8.09 -18.17 10.64
CA ASP A 264 -8.10 -19.17 11.72
C ASP A 264 -9.44 -19.93 11.78
N ASN A 265 -10.56 -19.23 11.55
CA ASN A 265 -11.88 -19.85 11.43
C ASN A 265 -12.01 -20.76 10.20
N ILE A 266 -11.12 -20.63 9.20
CA ILE A 266 -11.04 -21.61 8.11
C ILE A 266 -10.40 -22.89 8.63
N SER A 267 -9.15 -22.78 9.12
CA SER A 267 -8.41 -23.81 9.85
C SER A 267 -7.13 -23.23 10.46
N PRO A 268 -6.55 -23.84 11.51
CA PRO A 268 -5.29 -23.37 12.09
C PRO A 268 -4.11 -23.29 11.10
N ILE A 269 -4.07 -24.20 10.11
CA ILE A 269 -3.02 -24.21 9.08
C ILE A 269 -3.15 -22.96 8.18
N VAL A 270 -4.38 -22.62 7.78
CA VAL A 270 -4.64 -21.42 6.97
C VAL A 270 -4.28 -20.15 7.75
N GLY A 271 -4.58 -20.12 9.05
CA GLY A 271 -4.11 -19.08 9.97
C GLY A 271 -2.60 -18.89 9.95
N VAL A 272 -1.83 -19.96 10.15
CA VAL A 272 -0.36 -19.92 10.10
C VAL A 272 0.15 -19.45 8.73
N CYS A 273 -0.45 -19.89 7.63
CA CYS A 273 -0.08 -19.39 6.30
C CYS A 273 -0.41 -17.90 6.12
N PHE A 274 -1.50 -17.43 6.73
CA PHE A 274 -1.92 -16.03 6.65
C PHE A 274 -1.08 -15.10 7.51
N SER A 275 -0.62 -15.53 8.67
CA SER A 275 0.34 -14.74 9.45
C SER A 275 1.67 -14.57 8.69
N VAL A 276 2.13 -15.58 7.93
CA VAL A 276 3.27 -15.42 7.01
C VAL A 276 2.97 -14.41 5.91
N ALA A 277 1.78 -14.48 5.28
CA ALA A 277 1.37 -13.51 4.26
C ALA A 277 1.30 -12.08 4.81
N LEU A 278 0.85 -11.91 6.06
CA LEU A 278 0.81 -10.64 6.77
C LEU A 278 2.23 -10.07 6.95
N ILE A 279 3.18 -10.89 7.44
CA ILE A 279 4.58 -10.48 7.60
C ILE A 279 5.20 -10.10 6.24
N LEU A 280 4.90 -10.87 5.19
CA LEU A 280 5.31 -10.54 3.83
C LEU A 280 4.70 -9.22 3.36
N GLY A 281 3.44 -8.92 3.69
CA GLY A 281 2.79 -7.64 3.38
C GLY A 281 3.45 -6.43 4.05
N ILE A 282 3.91 -6.59 5.30
CA ILE A 282 4.69 -5.57 5.99
C ILE A 282 6.04 -5.36 5.30
N TYR A 283 6.73 -6.47 5.01
CA TYR A 283 8.02 -6.45 4.30
C TYR A 283 7.92 -5.78 2.92
N THR A 284 6.90 -6.12 2.13
CA THR A 284 6.73 -5.59 0.78
C THR A 284 6.45 -4.09 0.73
N THR A 285 6.05 -3.51 1.87
CA THR A 285 5.86 -2.06 2.03
C THR A 285 7.13 -1.41 2.58
N ALA A 286 7.80 -2.04 3.56
CA ALA A 286 9.06 -1.55 4.11
C ALA A 286 10.16 -1.39 3.04
N VAL A 287 10.23 -2.32 2.09
CA VAL A 287 11.25 -2.33 1.02
C VAL A 287 11.17 -1.09 0.12
N PRO A 288 10.03 -0.78 -0.54
CA PRO A 288 9.82 0.46 -1.29
C PRO A 288 10.08 1.74 -0.49
N LEU A 289 9.73 1.74 0.80
CA LEU A 289 9.93 2.90 1.68
C LEU A 289 11.42 3.16 1.91
N LEU A 290 12.18 2.13 2.29
CA LEU A 290 13.63 2.24 2.44
C LEU A 290 14.29 2.70 1.14
N TRP A 291 13.90 2.11 0.00
CA TRP A 291 14.40 2.54 -1.30
C TRP A 291 14.10 4.01 -1.59
N SER A 292 12.85 4.46 -1.36
CA SER A 292 12.41 5.82 -1.63
C SER A 292 13.15 6.86 -0.78
N VAL A 293 13.40 6.54 0.50
CA VAL A 293 14.17 7.42 1.40
C VAL A 293 15.64 7.47 0.98
N THR A 294 16.25 6.33 0.65
CA THR A 294 17.65 6.32 0.17
C THR A 294 17.80 7.10 -1.12
N ASN A 295 16.90 6.88 -2.09
CA ASN A 295 16.99 7.46 -3.43
C ASN A 295 16.89 9.00 -3.40
N ARG A 296 16.23 9.57 -2.39
CA ARG A 296 16.23 11.02 -2.15
C ARG A 296 17.63 11.59 -1.90
N ILE A 297 18.50 10.81 -1.24
CA ILE A 297 19.84 11.23 -0.81
C ILE A 297 20.87 10.86 -1.86
N VAL A 298 20.80 9.64 -2.40
CA VAL A 298 21.76 9.08 -3.35
C VAL A 298 21.01 8.23 -4.39
N GLU A 299 21.29 8.45 -5.68
CA GLU A 299 20.70 7.69 -6.79
C GLU A 299 21.03 6.18 -6.68
N ASP A 300 20.13 5.31 -7.15
CA ASP A 300 20.22 3.84 -7.03
C ASP A 300 21.53 3.27 -7.64
N GLU A 301 21.96 3.83 -8.77
CA GLU A 301 23.16 3.42 -9.50
C GLU A 301 24.48 3.91 -8.86
N HIS A 302 24.41 4.83 -7.90
CA HIS A 302 25.58 5.47 -7.35
C HIS A 302 26.34 4.55 -6.37
N PRO A 303 27.69 4.52 -6.37
CA PRO A 303 28.47 3.57 -5.54
C PRO A 303 28.20 3.64 -4.04
N LYS A 304 27.79 4.80 -3.53
CA LYS A 304 27.45 5.01 -2.10
C LYS A 304 26.03 4.55 -1.72
N PHE A 305 25.20 4.11 -2.66
CA PHE A 305 23.79 3.78 -2.41
C PHE A 305 23.63 2.71 -1.32
N LYS A 306 24.44 1.65 -1.36
CA LYS A 306 24.42 0.57 -0.36
C LYS A 306 24.81 1.05 1.04
N LEU A 307 25.81 1.93 1.13
CA LEU A 307 26.24 2.53 2.40
C LEU A 307 25.11 3.38 3.00
N VAL A 308 24.50 4.26 2.20
CA VAL A 308 23.41 5.12 2.66
C VAL A 308 22.17 4.30 3.04
N THR A 309 21.82 3.28 2.26
CA THR A 309 20.74 2.33 2.58
C THR A 309 20.98 1.66 3.93
N THR A 310 22.22 1.24 4.20
CA THR A 310 22.61 0.58 5.45
C THR A 310 22.42 1.53 6.63
N VAL A 311 22.88 2.78 6.50
CA VAL A 311 22.71 3.80 7.54
C VAL A 311 21.22 4.07 7.81
N ILE A 312 20.41 4.26 6.76
CA ILE A 312 18.97 4.49 6.91
C ILE A 312 18.28 3.28 7.55
N ALA A 313 18.61 2.06 7.15
CA ALA A 313 18.04 0.84 7.72
C ALA A 313 18.39 0.69 9.21
N ILE A 314 19.62 1.01 9.62
CA ILE A 314 20.03 1.01 11.03
C ILE A 314 19.23 2.06 11.82
N LEU A 315 19.15 3.29 11.31
CA LEU A 315 18.38 4.36 11.97
C LEU A 315 16.90 4.00 12.07
N ALA A 316 16.31 3.42 11.03
CA ALA A 316 14.94 2.96 11.03
C ALA A 316 14.72 1.79 12.01
N CYS A 317 15.69 0.89 12.16
CA CYS A 317 15.65 -0.20 13.13
C CYS A 317 15.68 0.34 14.57
N ILE A 318 16.57 1.29 14.86
CA ILE A 318 16.65 1.97 16.16
C ILE A 318 15.32 2.68 16.45
N GLY A 319 14.78 3.44 15.48
CA GLY A 319 13.47 4.07 15.62
C GLY A 319 12.34 3.05 15.82
N GLY A 320 12.43 1.90 15.15
CA GLY A 320 11.48 0.78 15.24
C GLY A 320 11.42 0.13 16.61
N PHE A 321 12.37 0.42 17.52
CA PHE A 321 12.28 -0.04 18.90
C PHE A 321 11.19 0.67 19.71
N LEU A 322 10.71 1.81 19.24
CA LEU A 322 9.55 2.49 19.81
C LEU A 322 8.27 1.64 19.65
N PRO A 323 7.32 1.71 20.60
CA PRO A 323 6.07 0.95 20.53
C PRO A 323 5.26 1.29 19.29
N PHE A 324 4.79 0.27 18.58
CA PHE A 324 4.03 0.40 17.33
C PHE A 324 2.84 1.37 17.46
N GLY A 325 1.99 1.18 18.47
CA GLY A 325 0.82 2.03 18.68
C GLY A 325 1.16 3.52 18.89
N LYS A 326 2.29 3.83 19.55
CA LYS A 326 2.74 5.23 19.70
C LYS A 326 3.14 5.84 18.37
N LEU A 327 3.85 5.08 17.53
CA LEU A 327 4.28 5.54 16.22
C LEU A 327 3.09 5.79 15.27
N VAL A 328 2.12 4.88 15.26
CA VAL A 328 0.88 5.03 14.47
C VAL A 328 0.13 6.29 14.89
N ASN A 329 -0.08 6.49 16.20
CA ASN A 329 -0.80 7.65 16.73
C ASN A 329 -0.12 8.99 16.40
N ILE A 330 1.21 8.99 16.26
CA ILE A 330 1.95 10.20 15.88
C ILE A 330 1.88 10.44 14.37
N LEU A 331 2.06 9.42 13.54
CA LEU A 331 2.26 9.61 12.09
C LEU A 331 0.97 9.61 11.27
N TYR A 332 0.00 8.77 11.62
CA TYR A 332 -1.19 8.55 10.81
C TYR A 332 -2.19 9.72 10.82
N PRO A 333 -2.25 10.62 11.82
CA PRO A 333 -3.08 11.84 11.70
C PRO A 333 -2.65 12.78 10.56
N TYR A 334 -1.37 12.75 10.17
CA TYR A 334 -0.83 13.66 9.15
C TYR A 334 -1.04 13.15 7.71
N THR A 335 -1.30 11.87 7.49
CA THR A 335 -1.41 11.28 6.15
C THR A 335 -2.64 11.76 5.39
N GLY A 336 -3.79 11.88 6.06
CA GLY A 336 -5.07 12.16 5.40
C GLY A 336 -5.11 13.55 4.74
N TYR A 337 -4.79 14.60 5.50
CA TYR A 337 -4.78 15.97 4.99
C TYR A 337 -3.76 16.18 3.88
N MET A 338 -2.55 15.63 4.09
CA MET A 338 -1.46 15.79 3.14
C MET A 338 -1.69 15.00 1.86
N GLY A 339 -2.31 13.81 1.95
CA GLY A 339 -2.69 13.01 0.80
C GLY A 339 -3.81 13.66 -0.02
N LEU A 340 -4.80 14.28 0.62
CA LEU A 340 -5.92 14.93 -0.07
C LEU A 340 -5.45 16.07 -0.98
N LEU A 341 -4.55 16.92 -0.50
CA LEU A 341 -3.96 17.99 -1.29
C LEU A 341 -3.19 17.47 -2.51
N ILE A 342 -2.39 16.42 -2.34
CA ILE A 342 -1.69 15.76 -3.47
C ILE A 342 -2.69 15.21 -4.47
N LEU A 343 -3.73 14.51 -3.99
CA LEU A 343 -4.75 13.89 -4.85
C LEU A 343 -5.40 14.93 -5.77
N VAL A 344 -5.83 16.07 -5.22
CA VAL A 344 -6.42 17.16 -6.01
C VAL A 344 -5.44 17.66 -7.08
N CYS A 345 -4.17 17.87 -6.71
CA CYS A 345 -3.14 18.32 -7.64
C CYS A 345 -2.89 17.29 -8.76
N MET A 346 -2.85 16.00 -8.43
CA MET A 346 -2.67 14.90 -9.38
C MET A 346 -3.82 14.83 -10.39
N VAL A 347 -5.06 14.84 -9.91
CA VAL A 347 -6.25 14.80 -10.76
C VAL A 347 -6.29 16.00 -11.69
N TYR A 348 -6.06 17.21 -11.15
CA TYR A 348 -6.02 18.44 -11.95
C TYR A 348 -4.93 18.39 -13.04
N LYS A 349 -3.72 17.96 -12.69
CA LYS A 349 -2.61 17.87 -13.62
C LYS A 349 -2.84 16.81 -14.70
N ALA A 350 -3.37 15.64 -14.33
CA ALA A 350 -3.67 14.57 -15.27
C ALA A 350 -4.68 15.02 -16.33
N ILE A 351 -5.74 15.74 -15.93
CA ILE A 351 -6.75 16.28 -16.85
C ILE A 351 -6.15 17.36 -17.77
N THR A 352 -5.38 18.30 -17.23
CA THR A 352 -4.80 19.41 -18.00
C THR A 352 -3.73 18.97 -19.00
N CYS A 353 -2.90 17.99 -18.63
CA CYS A 353 -1.90 17.42 -19.56
C CYS A 353 -2.55 16.64 -20.71
N ARG A 354 -3.65 15.89 -20.46
CA ARG A 354 -4.38 15.18 -21.53
C ARG A 354 -4.98 16.14 -22.55
N LYS A 355 -5.56 17.26 -22.11
CA LYS A 355 -6.11 18.29 -23.01
C LYS A 355 -5.04 18.88 -23.95
N LYS A 356 -3.85 19.17 -23.42
CA LYS A 356 -2.74 19.70 -24.23
C LYS A 356 -2.25 18.72 -25.30
N SER A 357 -2.18 17.42 -25.00
CA SER A 357 -1.77 16.42 -25.98
C SER A 357 -2.76 16.27 -27.14
N THR A 358 -4.06 16.40 -26.87
CA THR A 358 -5.11 16.31 -27.90
C THR A 358 -5.08 17.55 -28.82
N GLN A 359 -4.92 18.74 -28.24
CA GLN A 359 -4.81 20.00 -29.01
C GLN A 359 -3.52 20.13 -29.83
N SER A 360 -2.47 19.38 -29.53
CA SER A 360 -1.23 19.35 -30.33
C SER A 360 -1.25 18.30 -31.46
N GLN A 361 -2.32 17.50 -31.55
CA GLN A 361 -2.53 16.49 -32.59
C GLN A 361 -3.63 16.85 -33.60
N GLU A 362 -4.40 17.90 -33.30
CA GLU A 362 -5.26 18.64 -34.24
C GLU A 362 -4.44 19.78 -34.86
#